data_AF-A0A2G9GHV5-F1
#
_entry.id   AF-A0A2G9GHV5-F1
#
_cell.length_a   1.000
_cell.length_b   1.000
_cell.length_c   1.000
_cell.angle_alpha   90.00
_cell.angle_beta   90.00
_cell.angle_gamma   90.00
#
_symmetry.space_group_name_H-M   'P 1'
#
loop_
_entity.id
_entity.type
_entity.pdbx_description
1 polymer ?
#
loop_
_entity_poly.entity_id
_entity_poly.type
_entity_poly.pdbx_seq_one_letter_code
_entity_poly.pdbx_strand_id
1 'polypeptide(L)'
;MILPDKHLASSLRHLMESFKKQALGGLSEKVTMDDESYEEVREEEAKLFDNQPLLSKINKSIVGIPTLAERLAKIQATIIVKCFPGIVRKINDKLSSNVEELNKLPRNLTSIGEAMIAFMRILGSAKESLRKILLRGEFDEYPDEHDMHYIARLAEMLNQYSEEMQSKCSTNETKSGFLLDEICVLEETKTIGLPNFLPRAVFLTLLQKNIKGISFAPIEFVEKIWDYIENVVVSVLMRHSDNYPQLLSSTRRAAQNLVSKKRKQSVDWVIDIVEMEKLTDYTCNPEYVSLWNKLMAHQNAFMEALNHGVLGPHCMKPTNLHMDGYGDVDVNHLRSHVVVAHEAFDLKSRLAAYWKIVLRRLVDCMALHLLFSVQNLVSKEIEMEIINELVGPSANGLERMLEELNNSIKLLLKESKDVVSKITDRIAAYVN
;
A
#
# COMPACT_ATOMS: atom_id res chain seq x y z
N MET A 1 6.99 38.37 -0.87
CA MET A 1 6.06 39.51 -0.93
C MET A 1 6.86 40.80 -0.82
N ILE A 2 7.34 41.34 -1.94
CA ILE A 2 7.67 42.76 -2.11
C ILE A 2 7.26 43.07 -3.55
N LEU A 3 6.06 43.64 -3.69
CA LEU A 3 5.57 44.19 -4.96
C LEU A 3 6.50 45.34 -5.37
N PRO A 4 6.98 45.40 -6.63
CA PRO A 4 7.60 46.62 -7.10
C PRO A 4 6.49 47.66 -7.28
N ASP A 5 6.66 48.79 -6.63
CA ASP A 5 5.74 49.92 -6.63
C ASP A 5 5.38 50.31 -8.07
N LYS A 6 4.14 49.95 -8.49
CA LYS A 6 3.64 50.16 -9.86
C LYS A 6 3.63 51.64 -10.23
N HIS A 7 3.61 52.54 -9.24
CA HIS A 7 3.65 53.97 -9.44
C HIS A 7 5.06 54.44 -9.85
N LEU A 8 6.11 53.90 -9.23
CA LEU A 8 7.50 54.25 -9.55
C LEU A 8 7.91 53.71 -10.93
N ALA A 9 7.47 52.49 -11.29
CA ALA A 9 7.72 51.89 -12.61
C ALA A 9 6.91 52.54 -13.74
N SER A 10 5.80 53.20 -13.42
CA SER A 10 5.01 54.01 -14.35
C SER A 10 5.69 55.37 -14.58
N SER A 11 6.09 56.06 -13.50
CA SER A 11 6.79 57.34 -13.57
C SER A 11 8.17 57.23 -14.23
N LEU A 12 8.94 56.16 -13.97
CA LEU A 12 10.21 55.91 -14.67
C LEU A 12 10.01 55.60 -16.16
N ARG A 13 8.94 54.90 -16.53
CA ARG A 13 8.59 54.69 -17.94
C ARG A 13 8.22 55.98 -18.64
N HIS A 14 7.43 56.84 -17.99
CA HIS A 14 7.05 58.13 -18.54
C HIS A 14 8.23 59.10 -18.65
N LEU A 15 9.14 59.06 -17.68
CA LEU A 15 10.38 59.86 -17.70
C LEU A 15 11.35 59.33 -18.77
N MET A 16 11.48 58.01 -18.92
CA MET A 16 12.27 57.39 -19.99
C MET A 16 11.65 57.60 -21.37
N GLU A 17 10.33 57.55 -21.54
CA GLU A 17 9.62 57.89 -22.78
C GLU A 17 9.83 59.35 -23.16
N SER A 18 9.75 60.26 -22.18
CA SER A 18 10.02 61.69 -22.37
C SER A 18 11.48 61.95 -22.72
N PHE A 19 12.43 61.25 -22.07
CA PHE A 19 13.86 61.32 -22.42
C PHE A 19 14.15 60.68 -23.78
N LYS A 20 13.47 59.60 -24.14
CA LYS A 20 13.59 58.95 -25.47
C LYS A 20 13.07 59.88 -26.56
N LYS A 21 11.92 60.54 -26.35
CA LYS A 21 11.38 61.53 -27.30
C LYS A 21 12.25 62.76 -27.44
N GLN A 22 12.85 63.24 -26.35
CA GLN A 22 13.57 64.51 -26.34
C GLN A 22 15.08 64.38 -26.61
N ALA A 23 15.70 63.22 -26.34
CA ALA A 23 17.11 62.96 -26.60
C ALA A 23 17.34 62.13 -27.89
N LEU A 24 16.57 61.07 -28.15
CA LEU A 24 16.74 60.27 -29.38
C LEU A 24 16.10 60.92 -30.61
N GLY A 25 15.09 61.79 -30.43
CA GLY A 25 14.49 62.53 -31.56
C GLY A 25 15.44 63.55 -32.20
N GLY A 26 16.41 64.09 -31.44
CA GLY A 26 17.41 65.03 -31.94
C GLY A 26 18.78 64.41 -32.25
N LEU A 27 19.20 63.36 -31.54
CA LEU A 27 20.48 62.68 -31.84
C LEU A 27 20.38 61.68 -33.00
N SER A 28 19.20 61.12 -33.30
CA SER A 28 19.07 60.11 -34.36
C SER A 28 19.13 60.70 -35.78
N GLU A 29 18.95 62.02 -35.94
CA GLU A 29 18.87 62.65 -37.26
C GLU A 29 20.20 63.24 -37.75
N LYS A 30 21.23 63.30 -36.88
CA LYS A 30 22.59 63.75 -37.24
C LYS A 30 23.67 62.67 -37.24
N VAL A 31 23.43 61.50 -36.64
CA VAL A 31 24.46 60.44 -36.49
C VAL A 31 24.49 59.47 -37.69
N THR A 32 23.73 59.74 -38.76
CA THR A 32 23.58 58.84 -39.91
C THR A 32 23.96 59.46 -41.26
N MET A 33 24.80 60.50 -41.28
CA MET A 33 25.40 60.99 -42.52
C MET A 33 26.89 61.29 -42.31
N ASP A 34 27.70 60.54 -43.05
CA ASP A 34 29.14 60.72 -43.32
C ASP A 34 30.16 60.24 -42.28
N ASP A 35 31.34 59.92 -42.82
CA ASP A 35 32.51 59.15 -42.35
C ASP A 35 33.22 59.71 -41.08
N GLU A 36 32.48 60.29 -40.14
CA GLU A 36 33.03 60.96 -38.95
C GLU A 36 33.45 59.97 -37.86
N SER A 37 34.62 60.21 -37.28
CA SER A 37 35.16 59.40 -36.19
C SER A 37 34.43 59.67 -34.87
N TYR A 38 34.39 58.67 -33.98
CA TYR A 38 33.83 58.84 -32.63
C TYR A 38 34.48 59.98 -31.81
N GLU A 39 35.70 60.40 -32.15
CA GLU A 39 36.38 61.55 -31.54
C GLU A 39 35.75 62.87 -32.02
N GLU A 40 35.50 63.01 -33.32
CA GLU A 40 34.92 64.22 -33.94
C GLU A 40 33.51 64.49 -33.43
N VAL A 41 32.67 63.44 -33.31
CA VAL A 41 31.31 63.55 -32.76
C VAL A 41 31.32 63.97 -31.29
N ARG A 42 32.33 63.54 -30.50
CA ARG A 42 32.50 63.97 -29.09
C ARG A 42 32.92 65.43 -28.98
N GLU A 43 33.79 65.89 -29.89
CA GLU A 43 34.18 67.30 -29.95
C GLU A 43 33.05 68.21 -30.42
N GLU A 44 32.25 67.79 -31.40
CA GLU A 44 31.06 68.52 -31.86
C GLU A 44 30.00 68.62 -30.75
N GLU A 45 29.75 67.53 -30.03
CA GLU A 45 28.84 67.51 -28.89
C GLU A 45 29.33 68.49 -27.80
N ALA A 46 30.62 68.46 -27.45
CA ALA A 46 31.19 69.37 -26.47
C ALA A 46 31.05 70.85 -26.90
N LYS A 47 31.29 71.15 -28.18
CA LYS A 47 31.09 72.49 -28.76
C LYS A 47 29.61 72.92 -28.72
N LEU A 48 28.67 72.00 -28.92
CA LEU A 48 27.24 72.28 -28.86
C LEU A 48 26.77 72.64 -27.44
N PHE A 49 27.23 71.89 -26.43
CA PHE A 49 26.90 72.20 -25.02
C PHE A 49 27.57 73.48 -24.52
N ASP A 50 28.73 73.85 -25.04
CA ASP A 50 29.44 75.07 -24.64
C ASP A 50 28.92 76.35 -25.34
N ASN A 51 28.53 76.27 -26.62
CA ASN A 51 28.19 77.44 -27.43
C ASN A 51 26.69 77.79 -27.44
N GLN A 52 25.78 76.88 -27.08
CA GLN A 52 24.34 77.17 -27.09
C GLN A 52 23.92 77.87 -25.78
N PRO A 53 23.29 79.07 -25.81
CA PRO A 53 23.00 79.89 -24.61
C PRO A 53 22.09 79.23 -23.55
N LEU A 54 21.32 78.22 -23.95
CA LEU A 54 20.42 77.46 -23.09
C LEU A 54 21.08 76.20 -22.51
N LEU A 55 22.04 75.61 -23.21
CA LEU A 55 22.73 74.37 -22.83
C LEU A 55 24.01 74.63 -22.03
N SER A 56 24.67 75.77 -22.23
CA SER A 56 25.88 76.18 -21.50
C SER A 56 25.65 76.47 -20.02
N LYS A 57 24.38 76.61 -19.61
CA LYS A 57 23.96 76.73 -18.20
C LYS A 57 23.81 75.38 -17.49
N ILE A 58 23.84 74.27 -18.24
CA ILE A 58 23.74 72.93 -17.67
C ILE A 58 25.12 72.52 -17.15
N ASN A 59 25.16 71.90 -15.97
CA ASN A 59 26.41 71.53 -15.34
C ASN A 59 27.16 70.48 -16.19
N LYS A 60 28.41 70.79 -16.57
CA LYS A 60 29.25 69.93 -17.43
C LYS A 60 29.49 68.51 -16.87
N SER A 61 29.28 68.30 -15.56
CA SER A 61 29.39 66.98 -14.91
C SER A 61 28.17 66.06 -15.09
N ILE A 62 27.11 66.52 -15.76
CA ILE A 62 25.87 65.74 -16.00
C ILE A 62 25.50 65.58 -17.47
N VAL A 63 26.25 66.18 -18.40
CA VAL A 63 25.95 66.20 -19.83
C VAL A 63 27.13 65.70 -20.66
N GLY A 64 26.84 65.12 -21.82
CA GLY A 64 27.83 64.55 -22.73
C GLY A 64 27.79 63.02 -22.80
N ILE A 65 28.09 62.48 -23.98
CA ILE A 65 28.24 61.03 -24.24
C ILE A 65 29.22 60.38 -23.25
N PRO A 66 30.39 60.96 -22.91
CA PRO A 66 31.31 60.35 -21.94
C PRO A 66 30.71 60.22 -20.53
N THR A 67 29.98 61.23 -20.07
CA THR A 67 29.32 61.23 -18.75
C THR A 67 28.14 60.26 -18.72
N LEU A 68 27.42 60.12 -19.83
CA LEU A 68 26.38 59.10 -19.99
C LEU A 68 26.96 57.68 -19.94
N ALA A 69 28.07 57.44 -20.66
CA ALA A 69 28.76 56.15 -20.64
C ALA A 69 29.27 55.79 -19.24
N GLU A 70 29.87 56.75 -18.52
CA GLU A 70 30.34 56.53 -17.14
C GLU A 70 29.17 56.22 -16.18
N ARG A 71 28.04 56.91 -16.33
CA ARG A 71 26.84 56.66 -15.52
C ARG A 71 26.22 55.30 -15.83
N LEU A 72 26.14 54.92 -17.11
CA LEU A 72 25.66 53.59 -17.51
C LEU A 72 26.56 52.50 -16.94
N ALA A 73 27.89 52.65 -17.02
CA ALA A 73 28.84 51.72 -16.43
C ALA A 73 28.69 51.60 -14.90
N LYS A 74 28.52 52.73 -14.19
CA LYS A 74 28.25 52.74 -12.73
C LYS A 74 26.93 52.08 -12.37
N ILE A 75 25.86 52.31 -13.14
CA ILE A 75 24.55 51.68 -12.92
C ILE A 75 24.64 50.17 -13.16
N GLN A 76 25.26 49.74 -14.26
CA GLN A 76 25.49 48.32 -14.55
C GLN A 76 26.33 47.64 -13.45
N ALA A 77 27.46 48.23 -13.05
CA ALA A 77 28.28 47.70 -11.96
C ALA A 77 27.49 47.56 -10.64
N THR A 78 26.63 48.53 -10.33
CA THR A 78 25.78 48.48 -9.12
C THR A 78 24.72 47.39 -9.21
N ILE A 79 24.13 47.17 -10.38
CA ILE A 79 23.16 46.09 -10.61
C ILE A 79 23.86 44.73 -10.49
N ILE A 80 25.04 44.57 -11.08
CA ILE A 80 25.84 43.34 -10.98
C ILE A 80 26.15 43.04 -9.51
N VAL A 81 26.70 43.99 -8.75
CA VAL A 81 27.04 43.79 -7.32
C VAL A 81 25.81 43.43 -6.48
N LYS A 82 24.63 43.98 -6.78
CA LYS A 82 23.39 43.66 -6.06
C LYS A 82 22.80 42.31 -6.43
N CYS A 83 22.88 41.91 -7.69
CA CYS A 83 22.29 40.65 -8.18
C CYS A 83 23.22 39.45 -7.99
N PHE A 84 24.54 39.66 -7.99
CA PHE A 84 25.55 38.60 -7.95
C PHE A 84 25.42 37.67 -6.72
N PRO A 85 25.23 38.17 -5.48
CA PRO A 85 25.05 37.29 -4.31
C PRO A 85 23.80 36.40 -4.42
N GLY A 86 22.73 36.89 -5.05
CA GLY A 86 21.50 36.10 -5.28
C GLY A 86 21.68 35.03 -6.36
N ILE A 87 22.51 35.30 -7.37
CA ILE A 87 22.87 34.33 -8.40
C ILE A 87 23.78 33.25 -7.82
N VAL A 88 24.84 33.63 -7.08
CA VAL A 88 25.76 32.69 -6.42
C VAL A 88 25.00 31.77 -5.45
N ARG A 89 24.08 32.31 -4.65
CA ARG A 89 23.25 31.50 -3.75
C ARG A 89 22.41 30.48 -4.51
N LYS A 90 21.74 30.89 -5.60
CA LYS A 90 20.95 29.97 -6.44
C LYS A 90 21.80 28.88 -7.10
N ILE A 91 23.03 29.20 -7.51
CA ILE A 91 23.98 28.19 -8.01
C ILE A 91 24.30 27.20 -6.89
N ASN A 92 24.64 27.71 -5.71
CA ASN A 92 25.05 26.88 -4.59
C ASN A 92 23.89 25.99 -4.11
N ASP A 93 22.69 26.54 -3.93
CA ASP A 93 21.49 25.80 -3.53
C ASP A 93 21.18 24.66 -4.54
N LYS A 94 21.29 24.95 -5.84
CA LYS A 94 21.03 23.96 -6.90
C LYS A 94 22.14 22.91 -7.01
N LEU A 95 23.40 23.32 -6.86
CA LEU A 95 24.54 22.42 -6.83
C LEU A 95 24.47 21.48 -5.62
N SER A 96 24.12 22.00 -4.44
CA SER A 96 23.90 21.22 -3.23
C SER A 96 22.79 20.18 -3.44
N SER A 97 21.65 20.57 -4.01
CA SER A 97 20.55 19.64 -4.33
C SER A 97 21.01 18.52 -5.28
N ASN A 98 21.75 18.86 -6.34
CA ASN A 98 22.24 17.87 -7.30
C ASN A 98 23.29 16.93 -6.69
N VAL A 99 24.15 17.44 -5.80
CA VAL A 99 25.13 16.63 -5.06
C VAL A 99 24.43 15.70 -4.08
N GLU A 100 23.36 16.14 -3.42
CA GLU A 100 22.54 15.28 -2.57
C GLU A 100 21.87 14.14 -3.37
N GLU A 101 21.34 14.42 -4.57
CA GLU A 101 20.80 13.38 -5.46
C GLU A 101 21.89 12.41 -5.95
N LEU A 102 23.07 12.92 -6.31
CA LEU A 102 24.20 12.10 -6.73
C LEU A 102 24.71 11.20 -5.59
N ASN A 103 24.70 11.69 -4.35
CA ASN A 103 25.10 10.92 -3.18
C ASN A 103 24.09 9.83 -2.80
N LYS A 104 22.82 9.97 -3.19
CA LYS A 104 21.79 8.93 -3.01
C LYS A 104 21.96 7.79 -4.02
N LEU A 105 22.57 8.05 -5.17
CA LEU A 105 22.83 7.01 -6.16
C LEU A 105 23.98 6.08 -5.71
N PRO A 106 23.95 4.80 -6.08
CA PRO A 106 25.07 3.90 -5.88
C PRO A 106 26.37 4.43 -6.49
N ARG A 107 27.47 4.29 -5.73
CA ARG A 107 28.83 4.57 -6.24
C ARG A 107 29.09 3.72 -7.47
N ASN A 108 29.50 4.37 -8.57
CA ASN A 108 29.88 3.84 -9.88
C ASN A 108 30.06 2.31 -9.90
N LEU A 109 28.98 1.57 -10.17
CA LEU A 109 29.05 0.13 -10.41
C LEU A 109 29.72 -0.04 -11.79
N THR A 110 30.99 -0.44 -11.80
CA THR A 110 31.79 -0.48 -13.02
C THR A 110 31.69 -1.82 -13.75
N SER A 111 31.16 -2.85 -13.09
CA SER A 111 30.98 -4.18 -13.66
C SER A 111 29.66 -4.83 -13.25
N ILE A 112 29.23 -5.81 -14.05
CA ILE A 112 28.07 -6.68 -13.75
C ILE A 112 28.28 -7.43 -12.42
N GLY A 113 29.52 -7.86 -12.12
CA GLY A 113 29.83 -8.53 -10.86
C GLY A 113 29.62 -7.64 -9.63
N GLU A 114 30.06 -6.38 -9.70
CA GLU A 114 29.82 -5.41 -8.63
C GLU A 114 28.34 -5.08 -8.47
N ALA A 115 27.61 -4.95 -9.58
CA ALA A 115 26.17 -4.73 -9.57
C ALA A 115 25.42 -5.91 -8.92
N MET A 116 25.82 -7.14 -9.23
CA MET A 116 25.24 -8.34 -8.63
C MET A 116 25.53 -8.42 -7.12
N ILE A 117 26.75 -8.09 -6.69
CA ILE A 117 27.11 -8.05 -5.26
C ILE A 117 26.27 -7.00 -4.51
N ALA A 118 26.12 -5.80 -5.09
CA ALA A 118 25.30 -4.74 -4.51
C ALA A 118 23.83 -5.17 -4.41
N PHE A 119 23.29 -5.78 -5.47
CA PHE A 119 21.94 -6.31 -5.50
C PHE A 119 21.71 -7.41 -4.46
N MET A 120 22.59 -8.41 -4.37
CA MET A 120 22.50 -9.48 -3.39
C MET A 120 22.55 -8.94 -1.95
N ARG A 121 23.32 -7.87 -1.70
CA ARG A 121 23.34 -7.21 -0.39
C ARG A 121 21.99 -6.55 -0.07
N ILE A 122 21.40 -5.82 -1.02
CA ILE A 122 20.08 -5.19 -0.85
C ILE A 122 19.01 -6.26 -0.60
N LEU A 123 19.00 -7.30 -1.42
CA LEU A 123 18.07 -8.41 -1.31
C LEU A 123 18.23 -9.15 0.03
N GLY A 124 19.47 -9.37 0.48
CA GLY A 124 19.78 -9.94 1.78
C GLY A 124 19.26 -9.09 2.94
N SER A 125 19.45 -7.77 2.89
CA SER A 125 18.91 -6.83 3.88
C SER A 125 17.39 -6.83 3.89
N ALA A 126 16.74 -6.76 2.71
CA ALA A 126 15.28 -6.80 2.61
C ALA A 126 14.70 -8.13 3.11
N LYS A 127 15.36 -9.25 2.80
CA LYS A 127 14.99 -10.58 3.32
C LYS A 127 15.06 -10.63 4.84
N GLU A 128 16.09 -10.05 5.45
CA GLU A 128 16.20 -10.01 6.91
C GLU A 128 15.12 -9.13 7.55
N SER A 129 14.84 -7.95 6.98
CA SER A 129 13.70 -7.11 7.40
C SER A 129 12.38 -7.88 7.33
N LEU A 130 12.15 -8.63 6.25
CA LEU A 130 10.97 -9.48 6.12
C LEU A 130 10.94 -10.61 7.14
N ARG A 131 12.08 -11.20 7.51
CA ARG A 131 12.12 -12.21 8.58
C ARG A 131 11.76 -11.60 9.93
N LYS A 132 12.30 -10.43 10.25
CA LYS A 132 11.98 -9.70 11.48
C LYS A 132 10.49 -9.43 11.59
N ILE A 133 9.91 -8.83 10.55
CA ILE A 133 8.50 -8.45 10.52
C ILE A 133 7.58 -9.67 10.45
N LEU A 134 7.76 -10.54 9.45
CA LEU A 134 6.79 -11.58 9.10
C LEU A 134 6.93 -12.86 9.94
N LEU A 135 8.09 -13.11 10.55
CA LEU A 135 8.37 -14.36 11.27
C LEU A 135 8.64 -14.14 12.76
N ARG A 136 9.40 -13.10 13.13
CA ARG A 136 9.80 -12.85 14.53
C ARG A 136 8.90 -11.86 15.27
N GLY A 137 8.15 -11.03 14.54
CA GLY A 137 7.37 -9.95 15.12
C GLY A 137 8.24 -8.80 15.65
N GLU A 138 9.48 -8.69 15.17
CA GLU A 138 10.36 -7.56 15.45
C GLU A 138 9.95 -6.40 14.53
N PHE A 139 9.59 -5.26 15.12
CA PHE A 139 9.13 -4.05 14.41
C PHE A 139 10.04 -2.84 14.68
N ASP A 140 11.28 -3.08 15.13
CA ASP A 140 12.32 -2.08 15.39
C ASP A 140 12.57 -1.16 14.18
N GLU A 141 12.44 -1.70 12.97
CA GLU A 141 12.62 -0.95 11.72
C GLU A 141 11.42 -0.06 11.36
N TYR A 142 10.24 -0.34 11.94
CA TYR A 142 8.96 0.29 11.60
C TYR A 142 8.11 0.54 12.86
N PRO A 143 8.57 1.36 13.83
CA PRO A 143 7.88 1.53 15.11
C PRO A 143 6.51 2.19 14.97
N ASP A 144 6.39 3.22 14.13
CA ASP A 144 5.19 4.03 13.98
C ASP A 144 4.24 3.52 12.87
N GLU A 145 4.70 2.59 12.03
CA GLU A 145 3.92 2.05 10.91
C GLU A 145 3.19 0.77 11.35
N HIS A 146 2.01 0.93 11.95
CA HIS A 146 1.21 -0.20 12.47
C HIS A 146 0.87 -1.27 11.43
N ASP A 147 0.80 -0.90 10.15
CA ASP A 147 0.58 -1.83 9.03
C ASP A 147 1.76 -2.77 8.83
N MET A 148 2.95 -2.46 9.35
CA MET A 148 4.13 -3.33 9.29
C MET A 148 4.21 -4.29 10.48
N HIS A 149 3.28 -4.23 11.45
CA HIS A 149 3.30 -5.08 12.64
C HIS A 149 2.62 -6.43 12.36
N TYR A 150 3.12 -7.16 11.37
CA TYR A 150 2.45 -8.33 10.78
C TYR A 150 1.96 -9.37 11.79
N ILE A 151 2.81 -9.80 12.73
CA ILE A 151 2.42 -10.83 13.72
C ILE A 151 1.24 -10.37 14.58
N ALA A 152 1.20 -9.10 14.98
CA ALA A 152 0.10 -8.54 15.76
C ALA A 152 -1.19 -8.48 14.94
N ARG A 153 -1.12 -8.00 13.69
CA ARG A 153 -2.28 -7.92 12.78
C ARG A 153 -2.80 -9.29 12.39
N LEU A 154 -1.92 -10.27 12.15
CA LEU A 154 -2.29 -11.66 11.91
C LEU A 154 -3.05 -12.25 13.10
N ALA A 155 -2.60 -12.01 14.33
CA ALA A 155 -3.27 -12.48 15.53
C ALA A 155 -4.67 -11.85 15.68
N GLU A 156 -4.81 -10.54 15.42
CA GLU A 156 -6.12 -9.86 15.42
C GLU A 156 -7.06 -10.44 14.34
N MET A 157 -6.57 -10.64 13.12
CA MET A 157 -7.36 -11.21 12.03
C MET A 157 -7.78 -12.66 12.33
N LEU A 158 -6.91 -13.48 12.92
CA LEU A 158 -7.24 -14.84 13.35
C LEU A 158 -8.28 -14.85 14.48
N ASN A 159 -8.18 -13.93 15.44
CA ASN A 159 -9.17 -13.81 16.51
C ASN A 159 -10.54 -13.39 15.96
N GLN A 160 -10.58 -12.40 15.06
CA GLN A 160 -11.81 -11.99 14.37
C GLN A 160 -12.41 -13.13 13.57
N TYR A 161 -11.59 -13.88 12.83
CA TYR A 161 -12.04 -15.05 12.09
C TYR A 161 -12.57 -16.15 13.02
N SER A 162 -11.92 -16.37 14.17
CA SER A 162 -12.41 -17.31 15.19
C SER A 162 -13.77 -16.90 15.72
N GLU A 163 -13.98 -15.62 16.03
CA GLU A 163 -15.28 -15.08 16.46
C GLU A 163 -16.34 -15.23 15.37
N GLU A 164 -16.00 -14.92 14.10
CA GLU A 164 -16.89 -15.10 12.97
C GLU A 164 -17.30 -16.58 12.82
N MET A 165 -16.35 -17.51 12.89
CA MET A 165 -16.62 -18.93 12.80
C MET A 165 -17.44 -19.43 13.99
N GLN A 166 -17.18 -18.94 15.20
CA GLN A 166 -17.97 -19.27 16.39
C GLN A 166 -19.40 -18.72 16.31
N SER A 167 -19.61 -17.55 15.69
CA SER A 167 -20.95 -17.02 15.46
C SER A 167 -21.79 -17.97 14.60
N LYS A 168 -21.15 -18.70 13.67
CA LYS A 168 -21.78 -19.74 12.82
C LYS A 168 -22.16 -21.01 13.58
N CYS A 169 -21.67 -21.17 14.82
CA CYS A 169 -22.17 -22.20 15.74
C CYS A 169 -23.55 -21.84 16.33
N SER A 170 -23.92 -20.55 16.31
CA SER A 170 -25.08 -20.00 17.00
C SER A 170 -26.21 -19.54 16.05
N THR A 171 -25.93 -19.45 14.74
CA THR A 171 -26.87 -18.93 13.76
C THR A 171 -27.88 -19.96 13.25
N ASN A 172 -29.15 -19.63 13.49
CA ASN A 172 -30.28 -19.72 12.55
C ASN A 172 -31.09 -21.01 12.49
N GLU A 173 -31.43 -21.60 13.63
CA GLU A 173 -32.77 -22.18 13.72
C GLU A 173 -33.71 -21.09 14.23
N THR A 174 -34.68 -20.71 13.40
CA THR A 174 -35.86 -19.99 13.90
C THR A 174 -36.43 -20.82 15.05
N LYS A 175 -36.95 -20.19 16.12
CA LYS A 175 -37.51 -20.91 17.27
C LYS A 175 -38.53 -22.01 16.85
N SER A 176 -39.21 -21.78 15.72
CA SER A 176 -40.19 -22.67 15.07
C SER A 176 -39.61 -23.77 14.16
N GLY A 177 -38.30 -23.78 13.91
CA GLY A 177 -37.62 -24.70 12.99
C GLY A 177 -36.75 -25.77 13.67
N PHE A 178 -36.67 -25.76 15.00
CA PHE A 178 -35.82 -26.66 15.78
C PHE A 178 -36.10 -28.13 15.43
N LEU A 179 -35.03 -28.91 15.17
CA LEU A 179 -35.05 -30.33 14.80
C LEU A 179 -35.73 -30.69 13.47
N LEU A 180 -36.26 -29.74 12.71
CA LEU A 180 -36.96 -30.08 11.45
C LEU A 180 -36.00 -30.64 10.39
N ASP A 181 -34.78 -30.09 10.30
CA ASP A 181 -33.75 -30.59 9.40
C ASP A 181 -33.33 -32.02 9.79
N GLU A 182 -33.09 -32.25 11.08
CA GLU A 182 -32.72 -33.55 11.62
C GLU A 182 -33.82 -34.59 11.40
N ILE A 183 -35.09 -34.23 11.67
CA ILE A 183 -36.24 -35.09 11.43
C ILE A 183 -36.35 -35.41 9.94
N CYS A 184 -36.29 -34.40 9.06
CA CYS A 184 -36.40 -34.60 7.61
C CYS A 184 -35.39 -35.63 7.10
N VAL A 185 -34.10 -35.47 7.44
CA VAL A 185 -33.06 -36.41 7.00
C VAL A 185 -33.24 -37.79 7.63
N LEU A 186 -33.66 -37.88 8.90
CA LEU A 186 -33.98 -39.16 9.55
C LEU A 186 -35.15 -39.87 8.86
N GLU A 187 -36.17 -39.14 8.41
CA GLU A 187 -37.32 -39.71 7.71
C GLU A 187 -36.98 -40.20 6.31
N GLU A 188 -36.19 -39.44 5.56
CA GLU A 188 -35.74 -39.80 4.20
C GLU A 188 -34.80 -41.01 4.20
N THR A 189 -34.10 -41.24 5.31
CA THR A 189 -33.13 -42.34 5.46
C THR A 189 -33.67 -43.52 6.27
N LYS A 190 -34.98 -43.56 6.55
CA LYS A 190 -35.64 -44.70 7.22
C LYS A 190 -35.32 -46.00 6.46
N THR A 191 -34.49 -46.84 7.07
CA THR A 191 -34.19 -48.19 6.56
C THR A 191 -35.01 -49.21 7.34
N ILE A 192 -35.22 -50.40 6.77
CA ILE A 192 -35.74 -51.55 7.51
C ILE A 192 -34.62 -52.00 8.47
N GLY A 193 -34.64 -51.47 9.70
CA GLY A 193 -33.57 -51.65 10.69
C GLY A 193 -34.09 -51.66 12.13
N LEU A 194 -33.19 -51.86 13.08
CA LEU A 194 -33.53 -51.80 14.50
C LEU A 194 -33.85 -50.34 14.90
N PRO A 195 -34.89 -50.11 15.72
CA PRO A 195 -35.14 -48.80 16.34
C PRO A 195 -33.95 -48.33 17.18
N ASN A 196 -33.76 -47.02 17.33
CA ASN A 196 -32.69 -46.39 18.11
C ASN A 196 -31.27 -46.55 17.54
N PHE A 197 -31.12 -46.85 16.24
CA PHE A 197 -29.83 -46.86 15.57
C PHE A 197 -29.70 -45.68 14.61
N LEU A 198 -28.88 -44.68 14.96
CA LEU A 198 -28.63 -43.52 14.11
C LEU A 198 -27.68 -43.90 12.95
N PRO A 199 -28.12 -43.87 11.69
CA PRO A 199 -27.24 -44.18 10.57
C PRO A 199 -26.17 -43.08 10.41
N ARG A 200 -24.90 -43.48 10.27
CA ARG A 200 -23.78 -42.55 10.02
C ARG A 200 -24.02 -41.62 8.82
N ALA A 201 -24.73 -42.11 7.80
CA ALA A 201 -25.07 -41.33 6.61
C ALA A 201 -25.91 -40.07 6.93
N VAL A 202 -26.80 -40.16 7.93
CA VAL A 202 -27.64 -39.03 8.36
C VAL A 202 -26.77 -37.92 8.96
N PHE A 203 -25.88 -38.29 9.87
CA PHE A 203 -24.93 -37.36 10.48
C PHE A 203 -24.06 -36.66 9.43
N LEU A 204 -23.49 -37.43 8.50
CA LEU A 204 -22.64 -36.88 7.44
C LEU A 204 -23.42 -35.94 6.51
N THR A 205 -24.69 -36.23 6.21
CA THR A 205 -25.53 -35.38 5.35
C THR A 205 -25.73 -33.99 5.98
N LEU A 206 -26.04 -33.94 7.28
CA LEU A 206 -26.19 -32.68 8.01
C LEU A 206 -24.87 -31.94 8.18
N LEU A 207 -23.79 -32.67 8.48
CA LEU A 207 -22.45 -32.08 8.58
C LEU A 207 -22.06 -31.43 7.24
N GLN A 208 -22.27 -32.11 6.12
CA GLN A 208 -21.99 -31.58 4.79
C GLN A 208 -22.84 -30.34 4.47
N LYS A 209 -24.10 -30.29 4.92
CA LYS A 209 -24.96 -29.10 4.80
C LYS A 209 -24.33 -27.91 5.55
N ASN A 210 -23.88 -28.11 6.79
CA ASN A 210 -23.24 -27.08 7.59
C ASN A 210 -21.92 -26.61 6.96
N ILE A 211 -21.07 -27.54 6.50
CA ILE A 211 -19.80 -27.20 5.85
C ILE A 211 -20.01 -26.40 4.56
N LYS A 212 -21.01 -26.77 3.73
CA LYS A 212 -21.39 -25.99 2.54
C LYS A 212 -21.83 -24.58 2.90
N GLY A 213 -22.48 -24.39 4.04
CA GLY A 213 -22.88 -23.06 4.53
C GLY A 213 -21.70 -22.14 4.87
N ILE A 214 -20.53 -22.71 5.19
CA ILE A 214 -19.34 -21.93 5.61
C ILE A 214 -18.20 -21.98 4.59
N SER A 215 -18.33 -22.71 3.48
CA SER A 215 -17.20 -23.02 2.59
C SER A 215 -16.50 -21.80 2.00
N PHE A 216 -17.21 -20.68 1.88
CA PHE A 216 -16.65 -19.43 1.35
C PHE A 216 -15.79 -18.67 2.37
N ALA A 217 -16.12 -18.72 3.65
CA ALA A 217 -15.47 -17.87 4.65
C ALA A 217 -13.97 -18.17 4.90
N PRO A 218 -13.53 -19.44 4.95
CA PRO A 218 -12.09 -19.74 5.00
C PRO A 218 -11.33 -19.21 3.78
N ILE A 219 -11.98 -19.19 2.61
CA ILE A 219 -11.37 -18.71 1.35
C ILE A 219 -11.23 -17.19 1.39
N GLU A 220 -12.30 -16.47 1.74
CA GLU A 220 -12.26 -15.01 1.89
C GLU A 220 -11.21 -14.56 2.94
N PHE A 221 -11.12 -15.30 4.05
CA PHE A 221 -10.12 -15.04 5.08
C PHE A 221 -8.68 -15.17 4.55
N VAL A 222 -8.37 -16.24 3.83
CA VAL A 222 -7.01 -16.47 3.32
C VAL A 222 -6.64 -15.44 2.24
N GLU A 223 -7.59 -15.05 1.39
CA GLU A 223 -7.39 -13.99 0.38
C GLU A 223 -7.05 -12.65 1.04
N LYS A 224 -7.84 -12.23 2.03
CA LYS A 224 -7.63 -10.99 2.80
C LYS A 224 -6.24 -10.94 3.44
N ILE A 225 -5.77 -12.05 4.00
CA ILE A 225 -4.42 -12.14 4.60
C ILE A 225 -3.34 -11.99 3.52
N TRP A 226 -3.50 -12.63 2.36
CA TRP A 226 -2.53 -12.52 1.28
C TRP A 226 -2.48 -11.15 0.62
N ASP A 227 -3.59 -10.40 0.60
CA ASP A 227 -3.58 -9.00 0.18
C ASP A 227 -2.77 -8.13 1.16
N TYR A 228 -2.93 -8.37 2.45
CA TYR A 228 -2.11 -7.72 3.47
C TYR A 228 -0.62 -8.08 3.36
N ILE A 229 -0.30 -9.36 3.18
CA ILE A 229 1.09 -9.82 2.99
C ILE A 229 1.71 -9.19 1.73
N GLU A 230 0.95 -9.06 0.64
CA GLU A 230 1.43 -8.41 -0.59
C GLU A 230 1.90 -6.99 -0.29
N ASN A 231 1.09 -6.20 0.42
CA ASN A 231 1.41 -4.82 0.78
C ASN A 231 2.68 -4.74 1.62
N VAL A 232 2.84 -5.60 2.62
CA VAL A 232 4.04 -5.63 3.48
C VAL A 232 5.28 -6.02 2.67
N VAL A 233 5.21 -7.10 1.89
CA VAL A 233 6.35 -7.60 1.10
C VAL A 233 6.81 -6.57 0.07
N VAL A 234 5.87 -5.98 -0.68
CA VAL A 234 6.17 -4.96 -1.67
C VAL A 234 6.77 -3.72 -1.00
N SER A 235 6.19 -3.25 0.11
CA SER A 235 6.68 -2.04 0.79
C SER A 235 8.11 -2.19 1.30
N VAL A 236 8.44 -3.32 1.93
CA VAL A 236 9.80 -3.58 2.43
C VAL A 236 10.80 -3.68 1.27
N LEU A 237 10.47 -4.41 0.21
CA LEU A 237 11.35 -4.56 -0.96
C LEU A 237 11.60 -3.22 -1.66
N MET A 238 10.56 -2.39 -1.78
CA MET A 238 10.65 -1.06 -2.37
C MET A 238 11.57 -0.14 -1.55
N ARG A 239 11.36 -0.07 -0.22
CA ARG A 239 12.15 0.78 0.68
C ARG A 239 13.65 0.46 0.64
N HIS A 240 14.00 -0.82 0.55
CA HIS A 240 15.40 -1.25 0.41
C HIS A 240 15.98 -0.97 -0.98
N SER A 241 15.12 -0.79 -1.99
CA SER A 241 15.50 -0.56 -3.38
C SER A 241 15.34 0.90 -3.84
N ASP A 242 14.93 1.82 -2.97
CA ASP A 242 14.60 3.22 -3.30
C ASP A 242 15.74 3.98 -4.00
N ASN A 243 17.00 3.67 -3.63
CA ASN A 243 18.19 4.28 -4.24
C ASN A 243 18.49 3.75 -5.66
N TYR A 244 17.72 2.76 -6.13
CA TYR A 244 17.91 2.07 -7.40
C TYR A 244 16.59 2.01 -8.18
N PRO A 245 16.16 3.11 -8.83
CA PRO A 245 14.88 3.18 -9.55
C PRO A 245 14.65 2.05 -10.57
N GLN A 246 15.72 1.53 -11.14
CA GLN A 246 15.69 0.45 -12.14
C GLN A 246 15.36 -0.91 -11.54
N LEU A 247 15.65 -1.12 -10.25
CA LEU A 247 15.29 -2.34 -9.53
C LEU A 247 13.82 -2.33 -9.11
N LEU A 248 13.19 -1.15 -9.01
CA LEU A 248 11.86 -1.02 -8.41
C LEU A 248 10.79 -1.78 -9.18
N SER A 249 10.76 -1.63 -10.51
CA SER A 249 9.71 -2.22 -11.34
C SER A 249 9.84 -3.75 -11.42
N SER A 250 11.05 -4.27 -11.61
CA SER A 250 11.34 -5.71 -11.66
C SER A 250 11.12 -6.37 -10.30
N THR A 251 11.64 -5.78 -9.22
CA THR A 251 11.48 -6.29 -7.86
C THR A 251 10.02 -6.29 -7.43
N ARG A 252 9.27 -5.23 -7.72
CA ARG A 252 7.83 -5.18 -7.44
C ARG A 252 7.09 -6.29 -8.19
N ARG A 253 7.34 -6.45 -9.50
CA ARG A 253 6.67 -7.48 -10.30
C ARG A 253 7.00 -8.89 -9.79
N ALA A 254 8.26 -9.17 -9.47
CA ALA A 254 8.68 -10.45 -8.88
C ALA A 254 7.94 -10.73 -7.56
N ALA A 255 7.86 -9.74 -6.68
CA ALA A 255 7.18 -9.84 -5.40
C ALA A 255 5.68 -10.16 -5.57
N GLN A 256 5.00 -9.42 -6.45
CA GLN A 256 3.58 -9.63 -6.72
C GLN A 256 3.30 -10.98 -7.36
N ASN A 257 4.16 -11.44 -8.28
CA ASN A 257 4.07 -12.77 -8.89
C ASN A 257 4.23 -13.87 -7.84
N LEU A 258 5.24 -13.75 -6.96
CA LEU A 258 5.48 -14.71 -5.87
C LEU A 258 4.29 -14.79 -4.91
N VAL A 259 3.82 -13.63 -4.46
CA VAL A 259 2.69 -13.55 -3.52
C VAL A 259 1.42 -14.11 -4.18
N SER A 260 1.15 -13.78 -5.45
CA SER A 260 0.01 -14.33 -6.20
C SER A 260 0.08 -15.86 -6.32
N LYS A 261 1.28 -16.40 -6.58
CA LYS A 261 1.51 -17.85 -6.62
C LYS A 261 1.23 -18.51 -5.26
N LYS A 262 1.71 -17.91 -4.17
CA LYS A 262 1.45 -18.42 -2.81
C LYS A 262 0.01 -18.27 -2.36
N ARG A 263 -0.65 -17.18 -2.75
CA ARG A 263 -2.08 -16.95 -2.55
C ARG A 263 -2.88 -18.08 -3.17
N LYS A 264 -2.65 -18.37 -4.45
CA LYS A 264 -3.34 -19.46 -5.15
C LYS A 264 -3.12 -20.82 -4.48
N GLN A 265 -1.87 -21.17 -4.15
CA GLN A 265 -1.56 -22.41 -3.43
C GLN A 265 -2.29 -22.52 -2.09
N SER A 266 -2.46 -21.39 -1.40
CA SER A 266 -3.17 -21.36 -0.13
C SER A 266 -4.67 -21.54 -0.32
N VAL A 267 -5.27 -20.89 -1.33
CA VAL A 267 -6.68 -21.08 -1.66
C VAL A 267 -6.97 -22.54 -2.02
N ASP A 268 -6.14 -23.15 -2.86
CA ASP A 268 -6.28 -24.56 -3.25
C ASP A 268 -6.22 -25.48 -2.00
N TRP A 269 -5.28 -25.22 -1.09
CA TRP A 269 -5.16 -25.98 0.17
C TRP A 269 -6.35 -25.79 1.13
N VAL A 270 -6.89 -24.57 1.19
CA VAL A 270 -8.09 -24.28 2.01
C VAL A 270 -9.30 -25.04 1.47
N ILE A 271 -9.46 -25.10 0.14
CA ILE A 271 -10.51 -25.90 -0.51
C ILE A 271 -10.35 -27.37 -0.11
N ASP A 272 -9.14 -27.93 -0.20
CA ASP A 272 -8.87 -29.31 0.19
C ASP A 272 -9.26 -29.59 1.65
N ILE A 273 -8.96 -28.68 2.58
CA ILE A 273 -9.37 -28.84 3.99
C ILE A 273 -10.88 -28.85 4.16
N VAL A 274 -11.58 -27.93 3.50
CA VAL A 274 -13.04 -27.87 3.55
C VAL A 274 -13.65 -29.14 2.97
N GLU A 275 -13.08 -29.70 1.90
CA GLU A 275 -13.51 -30.98 1.33
C GLU A 275 -13.18 -32.17 2.23
N MET A 276 -12.00 -32.21 2.85
CA MET A 276 -11.62 -33.27 3.78
C MET A 276 -12.59 -33.37 4.96
N GLU A 277 -13.03 -32.23 5.48
CA GLU A 277 -13.96 -32.15 6.61
C GLU A 277 -15.37 -32.69 6.25
N LYS A 278 -15.73 -32.75 4.96
CA LYS A 278 -17.01 -33.34 4.49
C LYS A 278 -17.02 -34.86 4.48
N LEU A 279 -15.85 -35.50 4.55
CA LEU A 279 -15.70 -36.94 4.33
C LEU A 279 -15.68 -37.76 5.63
N THR A 280 -15.32 -37.13 6.76
CA THR A 280 -15.09 -37.83 8.02
C THR A 280 -15.78 -37.14 9.19
N ASP A 281 -16.26 -37.96 10.13
CA ASP A 281 -16.85 -37.63 11.43
C ASP A 281 -15.90 -37.99 12.58
N TYR A 282 -14.63 -38.29 12.27
CA TYR A 282 -13.64 -38.66 13.26
C TYR A 282 -13.21 -37.46 14.13
N THR A 283 -13.05 -37.70 15.42
CA THR A 283 -12.41 -36.78 16.36
C THR A 283 -11.74 -37.55 17.49
N CYS A 284 -10.52 -37.13 17.85
CA CYS A 284 -9.83 -37.58 19.06
C CYS A 284 -9.98 -36.58 20.23
N ASN A 285 -10.76 -35.50 20.04
CA ASN A 285 -10.92 -34.47 21.06
C ASN A 285 -11.88 -34.95 22.18
N PRO A 286 -11.42 -35.04 23.44
CA PRO A 286 -12.25 -35.50 24.55
C PRO A 286 -13.43 -34.56 24.86
N GLU A 287 -13.37 -33.29 24.45
CA GLU A 287 -14.47 -32.32 24.60
C GLU A 287 -15.74 -32.77 23.87
N TYR A 288 -15.63 -33.60 22.82
CA TYR A 288 -16.79 -34.11 22.09
C TYR A 288 -17.76 -34.86 23.02
N VAL A 289 -17.23 -35.86 23.74
CA VAL A 289 -18.04 -36.69 24.64
C VAL A 289 -18.57 -35.86 25.81
N SER A 290 -17.76 -34.94 26.34
CA SER A 290 -18.16 -34.05 27.42
C SER A 290 -19.32 -33.13 27.02
N LEU A 291 -19.22 -32.48 25.85
CA LEU A 291 -20.23 -31.56 25.36
C LEU A 291 -21.52 -32.29 24.95
N TRP A 292 -21.40 -33.45 24.29
CA TRP A 292 -22.54 -34.29 23.99
C TRP A 292 -23.28 -34.74 25.26
N ASN A 293 -22.56 -35.25 26.29
CA ASN A 293 -23.15 -35.62 27.57
C ASN A 293 -23.90 -34.44 28.23
N LYS A 294 -23.33 -33.23 28.16
CA LYS A 294 -23.96 -32.02 28.69
C LYS A 294 -25.28 -31.70 27.97
N LEU A 295 -25.30 -31.78 26.64
CA LEU A 295 -26.51 -31.53 25.84
C LEU A 295 -27.57 -32.60 26.09
N MET A 296 -27.15 -33.87 26.17
CA MET A 296 -28.03 -35.01 26.40
C MET A 296 -28.64 -35.04 27.81
N ALA A 297 -28.07 -34.34 28.79
CA ALA A 297 -28.66 -34.21 30.12
C ALA A 297 -30.08 -33.58 30.09
N HIS A 298 -30.39 -32.78 29.06
CA HIS A 298 -31.70 -32.16 28.88
C HIS A 298 -32.72 -33.06 28.15
N GLN A 299 -32.31 -34.24 27.67
CA GLN A 299 -33.16 -35.09 26.84
C GLN A 299 -34.41 -35.58 27.56
N ASN A 300 -34.32 -35.96 28.84
CA ASN A 300 -35.48 -36.42 29.60
C ASN A 300 -36.51 -35.31 29.77
N ALA A 301 -36.08 -34.10 30.15
CA ALA A 301 -36.96 -32.95 30.29
C ALA A 301 -37.61 -32.55 28.94
N PHE A 302 -36.86 -32.67 27.84
CA PHE A 302 -37.39 -32.46 26.49
C PHE A 302 -38.48 -33.48 26.13
N MET A 303 -38.24 -34.77 26.36
CA MET A 303 -39.22 -35.83 26.06
C MET A 303 -40.46 -35.74 26.97
N GLU A 304 -40.28 -35.38 28.24
CA GLU A 304 -41.39 -35.09 29.16
C GLU A 304 -42.25 -33.92 28.64
N ALA A 305 -41.64 -32.82 28.21
CA ALA A 305 -42.38 -31.67 27.67
C ALA A 305 -43.19 -32.00 26.40
N LEU A 306 -42.69 -32.91 25.55
CA LEU A 306 -43.43 -33.43 24.40
C LEU A 306 -44.59 -34.36 24.80
N ASN A 307 -44.35 -35.23 25.81
CA ASN A 307 -45.30 -36.24 26.28
C ASN A 307 -46.33 -35.71 27.30
N HIS A 308 -46.12 -34.54 27.92
CA HIS A 308 -47.04 -33.94 28.90
C HIS A 308 -48.43 -33.59 28.33
N GLY A 309 -48.67 -33.78 27.03
CA GLY A 309 -50.01 -33.89 26.46
C GLY A 309 -50.81 -35.13 26.92
N VAL A 310 -50.20 -36.08 27.62
CA VAL A 310 -50.81 -37.37 28.02
C VAL A 310 -51.23 -37.41 29.51
N LEU A 311 -50.76 -36.48 30.35
CA LEU A 311 -51.00 -36.47 31.81
C LEU A 311 -52.11 -35.49 32.27
N GLY A 312 -53.23 -35.45 31.54
CA GLY A 312 -54.51 -34.93 32.04
C GLY A 312 -54.97 -33.55 31.49
N PRO A 313 -56.27 -33.24 31.58
CA PRO A 313 -56.94 -32.20 30.78
C PRO A 313 -56.67 -30.74 31.19
N HIS A 314 -55.88 -30.51 32.25
CA HIS A 314 -55.77 -29.19 32.90
C HIS A 314 -54.35 -28.59 32.92
N CYS A 315 -53.39 -29.21 32.25
CA CYS A 315 -52.02 -28.70 32.18
C CYS A 315 -51.83 -27.94 30.86
N MET A 316 -51.65 -26.61 30.93
CA MET A 316 -51.26 -25.82 29.76
C MET A 316 -49.96 -26.37 29.20
N LYS A 317 -49.99 -26.81 27.94
CA LYS A 317 -48.82 -27.40 27.28
C LYS A 317 -47.74 -26.32 27.14
N PRO A 318 -46.51 -26.53 27.65
CA PRO A 318 -45.45 -25.56 27.43
C PRO A 318 -45.19 -25.44 25.93
N THR A 319 -45.34 -24.23 25.39
CA THR A 319 -45.02 -23.94 23.98
C THR A 319 -43.52 -23.76 23.83
N ASN A 320 -42.87 -23.13 24.81
CA ASN A 320 -41.44 -22.89 24.81
C ASN A 320 -40.76 -23.68 25.93
N LEU A 321 -39.59 -24.24 25.64
CA LEU A 321 -38.72 -24.88 26.62
C LEU A 321 -37.34 -24.21 26.56
N HIS A 322 -36.85 -23.78 27.73
CA HIS A 322 -35.49 -23.28 27.85
C HIS A 322 -34.52 -24.44 28.00
N MET A 323 -33.51 -24.53 27.12
CA MET A 323 -32.46 -25.56 27.17
C MET A 323 -31.09 -24.90 27.12
N ASP A 324 -30.21 -25.26 28.06
CA ASP A 324 -28.85 -24.76 28.07
C ASP A 324 -28.12 -25.21 26.80
N GLY A 325 -27.64 -24.24 26.00
CA GLY A 325 -26.98 -24.49 24.72
C GLY A 325 -27.87 -24.30 23.49
N TYR A 326 -29.19 -24.31 23.63
CA TYR A 326 -30.15 -24.06 22.54
C TYR A 326 -31.07 -22.84 22.79
N GLY A 327 -31.15 -22.34 24.02
CA GLY A 327 -32.00 -21.21 24.38
C GLY A 327 -33.48 -21.58 24.48
N ASP A 328 -34.37 -20.63 24.19
CA ASP A 328 -35.83 -20.88 24.19
C ASP A 328 -36.27 -21.47 22.86
N VAL A 329 -36.74 -22.71 22.89
CA VAL A 329 -37.14 -23.50 21.74
C VAL A 329 -38.66 -23.70 21.73
N ASP A 330 -39.32 -23.49 20.58
CA ASP A 330 -40.73 -23.90 20.41
C ASP A 330 -40.78 -25.42 20.19
N VAL A 331 -41.55 -26.13 20.99
CA VAL A 331 -41.69 -27.60 20.90
C VAL A 331 -43.05 -28.02 20.35
N ASN A 332 -43.93 -27.06 20.01
CA ASN A 332 -45.29 -27.36 19.59
C ASN A 332 -45.33 -28.11 18.25
N HIS A 333 -44.48 -27.73 17.28
CA HIS A 333 -44.41 -28.37 15.96
C HIS A 333 -43.84 -29.80 16.00
N LEU A 334 -43.15 -30.17 17.08
CA LEU A 334 -42.55 -31.50 17.25
C LEU A 334 -43.54 -32.55 17.77
N ARG A 335 -44.74 -32.14 18.20
CA ARG A 335 -45.76 -33.04 18.75
C ARG A 335 -46.34 -34.02 17.73
N SER A 336 -46.23 -33.73 16.42
CA SER A 336 -46.56 -34.68 15.36
C SER A 336 -45.45 -35.70 15.09
N HIS A 337 -44.25 -35.49 15.62
CA HIS A 337 -43.04 -36.26 15.33
C HIS A 337 -42.42 -36.91 16.58
N VAL A 338 -43.20 -37.13 17.65
CA VAL A 338 -42.70 -37.63 18.96
C VAL A 338 -41.86 -38.89 18.84
N VAL A 339 -42.20 -39.79 17.90
CA VAL A 339 -41.48 -41.05 17.66
C VAL A 339 -40.04 -40.82 17.22
N VAL A 340 -39.79 -39.81 16.38
CA VAL A 340 -38.46 -39.51 15.81
C VAL A 340 -37.75 -38.39 16.59
N ALA A 341 -38.48 -37.63 17.41
CA ALA A 341 -37.95 -36.49 18.16
C ALA A 341 -36.78 -36.86 19.09
N HIS A 342 -36.81 -38.05 19.70
CA HIS A 342 -35.71 -38.55 20.53
C HIS A 342 -34.41 -38.72 19.73
N GLU A 343 -34.49 -39.38 18.57
CA GLU A 343 -33.35 -39.63 17.66
C GLU A 343 -32.84 -38.31 17.05
N ALA A 344 -33.75 -37.42 16.65
CA ALA A 344 -33.43 -36.10 16.14
C ALA A 344 -32.67 -35.26 17.18
N PHE A 345 -33.07 -35.31 18.45
CA PHE A 345 -32.39 -34.60 19.54
C PHE A 345 -30.99 -35.14 19.81
N ASP A 346 -30.79 -36.46 19.82
CA ASP A 346 -29.46 -37.07 19.96
C ASP A 346 -28.57 -36.65 18.76
N LEU A 347 -29.10 -36.73 17.55
CA LEU A 347 -28.40 -36.31 16.33
C LEU A 347 -27.98 -34.84 16.38
N LYS A 348 -28.89 -33.94 16.80
CA LYS A 348 -28.59 -32.51 16.98
C LYS A 348 -27.49 -32.29 17.99
N SER A 349 -27.54 -33.01 19.11
CA SER A 349 -26.56 -32.91 20.20
C SER A 349 -25.18 -33.35 19.73
N ARG A 350 -25.10 -34.46 18.99
CA ARG A 350 -23.84 -34.95 18.38
C ARG A 350 -23.29 -33.95 17.37
N LEU A 351 -24.16 -33.45 16.48
CA LEU A 351 -23.77 -32.50 15.44
C LEU A 351 -23.26 -31.20 16.06
N ALA A 352 -23.96 -30.64 17.05
CA ALA A 352 -23.53 -29.43 17.75
C ALA A 352 -22.17 -29.61 18.44
N ALA A 353 -21.97 -30.76 19.11
CA ALA A 353 -20.71 -31.05 19.77
C ALA A 353 -19.54 -31.19 18.78
N TYR A 354 -19.76 -31.91 17.67
CA TYR A 354 -18.75 -32.08 16.62
C TYR A 354 -18.47 -30.78 15.86
N TRP A 355 -19.52 -30.03 15.53
CA TRP A 355 -19.44 -28.78 14.76
C TRP A 355 -18.53 -27.75 15.43
N LYS A 356 -18.61 -27.63 16.76
CA LYS A 356 -17.70 -26.77 17.53
C LYS A 356 -16.23 -27.14 17.35
N ILE A 357 -15.92 -28.43 17.23
CA ILE A 357 -14.56 -28.94 16.99
C ILE A 357 -14.13 -28.62 15.56
N VAL A 358 -15.01 -28.83 14.58
CA VAL A 358 -14.75 -28.49 13.17
C VAL A 358 -14.35 -27.03 13.01
N LEU A 359 -15.15 -26.12 13.57
CA LEU A 359 -14.91 -24.68 13.47
C LEU A 359 -13.54 -24.28 14.07
N ARG A 360 -13.19 -24.84 15.24
CA ARG A 360 -11.87 -24.60 15.86
C ARG A 360 -10.74 -25.16 15.01
N ARG A 361 -10.89 -26.38 14.51
CA ARG A 361 -9.90 -27.04 13.65
C ARG A 361 -9.61 -26.21 12.40
N LEU A 362 -10.65 -25.67 11.75
CA LEU A 362 -10.47 -24.79 10.59
C LEU A 362 -9.60 -23.57 10.93
N VAL A 363 -9.87 -22.91 12.06
CA VAL A 363 -9.08 -21.76 12.53
C VAL A 363 -7.62 -22.14 12.80
N ASP A 364 -7.40 -23.22 13.56
CA ASP A 364 -6.05 -23.69 13.89
C ASP A 364 -5.26 -24.07 12.63
N CYS A 365 -5.91 -24.78 11.69
CA CYS A 365 -5.34 -25.12 10.40
C CYS A 365 -4.94 -23.86 9.60
N MET A 366 -5.79 -22.84 9.55
CA MET A 366 -5.46 -21.58 8.85
C MET A 366 -4.20 -20.94 9.44
N ALA A 367 -4.12 -20.84 10.77
CA ALA A 367 -2.97 -20.25 11.44
C ALA A 367 -1.66 -20.99 11.10
N LEU A 368 -1.67 -22.32 11.17
CA LEU A 368 -0.52 -23.16 10.86
C LEU A 368 -0.08 -23.02 9.40
N HIS A 369 -1.03 -23.07 8.47
CA HIS A 369 -0.73 -22.96 7.04
C HIS A 369 -0.19 -21.60 6.64
N LEU A 370 -0.76 -20.52 7.18
CA LEU A 370 -0.31 -19.16 6.91
C LEU A 370 1.13 -18.97 7.40
N LEU A 371 1.42 -19.36 8.65
CA LEU A 371 2.78 -19.26 9.20
C LEU A 371 3.78 -20.09 8.39
N PHE A 372 3.44 -21.32 8.04
CA PHE A 372 4.32 -22.18 7.24
C PHE A 372 4.54 -21.63 5.83
N SER A 373 3.48 -21.13 5.18
CA SER A 373 3.53 -20.58 3.83
C SER A 373 4.37 -19.30 3.76
N VAL A 374 4.21 -18.41 4.75
CA VAL A 374 5.00 -17.19 4.86
C VAL A 374 6.46 -17.50 5.18
N GLN A 375 6.73 -18.49 6.04
CA GLN A 375 8.10 -18.94 6.30
C GLN A 375 8.78 -19.45 5.02
N ASN A 376 8.08 -20.23 4.20
CA ASN A 376 8.61 -20.71 2.91
C ASN A 376 8.82 -19.56 1.92
N LEU A 377 7.88 -18.60 1.84
CA LEU A 377 8.01 -17.40 1.01
C LEU A 377 9.30 -16.65 1.36
N VAL A 378 9.49 -16.29 2.63
CA VAL A 378 10.63 -15.45 3.05
C VAL A 378 11.95 -16.22 3.03
N SER A 379 11.95 -17.49 3.45
CA SER A 379 13.21 -18.23 3.65
C SER A 379 13.76 -18.84 2.36
N LYS A 380 12.88 -19.33 1.49
CA LYS A 380 13.27 -20.19 0.35
C LYS A 380 13.00 -19.55 -1.01
N GLU A 381 11.91 -18.80 -1.17
CA GLU A 381 11.41 -18.48 -2.51
C GLU A 381 11.66 -17.04 -2.94
N ILE A 382 11.61 -16.07 -2.01
CA ILE A 382 11.74 -14.65 -2.36
C ILE A 382 13.04 -14.32 -3.08
N GLU A 383 14.15 -14.90 -2.64
CA GLU A 383 15.46 -14.66 -3.22
C GLU A 383 15.56 -15.23 -4.64
N MET A 384 15.10 -16.48 -4.81
CA MET A 384 15.09 -17.17 -6.10
C MET A 384 14.19 -16.45 -7.11
N GLU A 385 12.97 -16.06 -6.71
CA GLU A 385 12.01 -15.44 -7.63
C GLU A 385 12.50 -14.06 -8.10
N ILE A 386 13.02 -13.23 -7.18
CA ILE A 386 13.53 -11.90 -7.55
C ILE A 386 14.78 -12.03 -8.44
N ILE A 387 15.69 -12.97 -8.15
CA ILE A 387 16.87 -13.20 -9.01
C ILE A 387 16.44 -13.66 -10.41
N ASN A 388 15.51 -14.60 -10.51
CA ASN A 388 15.03 -15.11 -11.80
C ASN A 388 14.37 -14.01 -12.65
N GLU A 389 13.56 -13.16 -12.02
CA GLU A 389 12.92 -12.02 -12.69
C GLU A 389 13.94 -10.97 -13.15
N LEU A 390 15.00 -10.75 -12.37
CA LEU A 390 16.01 -9.74 -12.64
C LEU A 390 17.00 -10.16 -13.74
N VAL A 391 17.51 -11.39 -13.66
CA VAL A 391 18.52 -11.91 -14.59
C VAL A 391 17.88 -12.31 -15.92
N GLY A 392 16.63 -12.81 -15.87
CA GLY A 392 15.90 -13.34 -17.02
C GLY A 392 16.59 -14.58 -17.63
N PRO A 393 16.00 -15.17 -18.68
CA PRO A 393 16.52 -16.39 -19.32
C PRO A 393 17.89 -16.24 -19.99
N SER A 394 18.31 -15.00 -20.28
CA SER A 394 19.49 -14.72 -21.13
C SER A 394 20.56 -13.86 -20.46
N ALA A 395 20.51 -13.62 -19.14
CA ALA A 395 21.46 -12.78 -18.38
C ALA A 395 21.60 -11.30 -18.81
N ASN A 396 20.95 -10.89 -19.91
CA ASN A 396 20.95 -9.52 -20.42
C ASN A 396 20.22 -8.51 -19.50
N GLY A 397 19.46 -8.98 -18.51
CA GLY A 397 18.72 -8.10 -17.59
C GLY A 397 19.64 -7.19 -16.77
N LEU A 398 20.74 -7.74 -16.25
CA LEU A 398 21.72 -6.97 -15.47
C LEU A 398 22.52 -5.98 -16.32
N GLU A 399 22.80 -6.33 -17.57
CA GLU A 399 23.53 -5.45 -18.50
C GLU A 399 22.71 -4.22 -18.87
N ARG A 400 21.42 -4.41 -19.19
CA ARG A 400 20.48 -3.32 -19.43
C ARG A 400 20.33 -2.38 -18.25
N MET A 401 20.28 -2.92 -17.03
CA MET A 401 20.20 -2.11 -15.83
C MET A 401 21.47 -1.30 -15.60
N LEU A 402 22.65 -1.91 -15.74
CA LEU A 402 23.90 -1.18 -15.63
C LEU A 402 23.96 0.00 -16.64
N GLU A 403 23.44 -0.21 -17.84
CA GLU A 403 23.34 0.80 -18.88
C GLU A 403 22.36 1.93 -18.50
N GLU A 404 21.17 1.60 -17.99
CA GLU A 404 20.19 2.58 -17.50
C GLU A 404 20.74 3.43 -16.34
N LEU A 405 21.56 2.85 -15.45
CA LEU A 405 22.20 3.56 -14.34
C LEU A 405 23.23 4.57 -14.83
N ASN A 406 24.08 4.14 -15.76
CA ASN A 406 25.04 5.02 -16.40
C ASN A 406 24.35 6.16 -17.18
N ASN A 407 23.23 5.87 -17.84
CA ASN A 407 22.46 6.89 -18.54
C ASN A 407 21.81 7.89 -17.57
N SER A 408 21.30 7.43 -16.43
CA SER A 408 20.72 8.29 -15.39
C SER A 408 21.76 9.24 -14.79
N ILE A 409 22.95 8.73 -14.48
CA ILE A 409 24.08 9.55 -13.98
C ILE A 409 24.52 10.56 -15.04
N LYS A 410 24.66 10.14 -16.31
CA LYS A 410 24.99 11.06 -17.42
C LYS A 410 23.94 12.15 -17.60
N LEU A 411 22.65 11.82 -17.46
CA LEU A 411 21.56 12.78 -17.57
C LEU A 411 21.65 13.83 -16.47
N LEU A 412 21.78 13.41 -15.20
CA LEU A 412 21.94 14.33 -14.06
C LEU A 412 23.17 15.25 -14.22
N LEU A 413 24.29 14.71 -14.69
CA LEU A 413 25.49 15.50 -14.97
C LEU A 413 25.26 16.50 -16.12
N LYS A 414 24.54 16.10 -17.16
CA LYS A 414 24.18 16.97 -18.29
C LYS A 414 23.22 18.08 -17.85
N GLU A 415 22.20 17.77 -17.07
CA GLU A 415 21.27 18.76 -16.51
C GLU A 415 21.99 19.75 -15.60
N SER A 416 22.89 19.27 -14.74
CA SER A 416 23.74 20.13 -13.92
C SER A 416 24.58 21.07 -14.81
N LYS A 417 25.20 20.55 -15.88
CA LYS A 417 25.97 21.36 -16.84
C LYS A 417 25.10 22.39 -17.56
N ASP A 418 23.92 22.02 -18.04
CA ASP A 418 23.00 22.92 -18.76
C ASP A 418 22.46 24.03 -17.85
N VAL A 419 22.17 23.71 -16.58
CA VAL A 419 21.73 24.68 -15.59
C VAL A 419 22.86 25.65 -15.25
N VAL A 420 24.08 25.15 -15.04
CA VAL A 420 25.26 25.99 -14.82
C VAL A 420 25.50 26.89 -16.04
N SER A 421 25.42 26.37 -17.26
CA SER A 421 25.56 27.16 -18.50
C SER A 421 24.55 28.30 -18.57
N LYS A 422 23.26 28.02 -18.35
CA LYS A 422 22.20 29.05 -18.37
C LYS A 422 22.41 30.14 -17.33
N ILE A 423 23.00 29.82 -16.19
CA ILE A 423 23.32 30.80 -15.15
C ILE A 423 24.54 31.62 -15.55
N THR A 424 25.58 30.99 -16.10
CA THR A 424 26.76 31.67 -16.65
C THR A 424 26.38 32.61 -17.79
N ASP A 425 25.51 32.19 -18.71
CA ASP A 425 25.00 33.01 -19.82
C ASP A 425 24.23 34.22 -19.30
N ARG A 426 23.45 34.06 -18.23
CA ARG A 426 22.78 35.18 -17.55
C ARG A 426 23.79 36.13 -16.93
N ILE A 427 24.85 35.63 -16.29
CA ILE A 427 25.91 36.47 -15.73
C ILE A 427 26.62 37.24 -16.85
N ALA A 428 26.96 36.58 -17.96
CA ALA A 428 27.58 37.21 -19.13
C ALA A 428 26.68 38.29 -19.76
N ALA A 429 25.36 38.07 -19.81
CA ALA A 429 24.40 39.05 -20.30
C ALA A 429 24.18 40.26 -19.37
N TYR A 430 24.66 40.22 -18.13
CA TYR A 430 24.69 41.39 -17.23
C TYR A 430 26.04 42.11 -17.23
N VAL A 431 27.10 41.45 -17.71
CA VAL A 431 28.48 41.96 -17.75
C VAL A 431 28.82 42.59 -19.11
N ASN A 432 28.13 42.19 -20.18
CA ASN A 432 28.10 42.87 -21.48
C ASN A 432 26.89 43.81 -21.56
#